data_AF-A0A7C6BXM1-F1
#
_entry.id   AF-A0A7C6BXM1-F1
#
_cell.length_a   1.000
_cell.length_b   1.000
_cell.length_c   1.000
_cell.angle_alpha   90.00
_cell.angle_beta   90.00
_cell.angle_gamma   90.00
#
_symmetry.space_group_name_H-M   'P 1'
#
loop_
_entity.id
_entity.type
_entity.pdbx_description
1 polymer ?
#
loop_
_entity_poly.entity_id
_entity_poly.type
_entity_poly.pdbx_seq_one_letter_code
_entity_poly.pdbx_strand_id
1 'polypeptide(L)' 'MNSKLSLLLYGIAAFLVFMVLTWLLKLAGGKLPVEDGFLDVYRQQDYIIGIVIAIVLTFSHAQKRKLKK' A
#
# COMPACT_ATOMS: atom_id res chain seq x y z
N MET A 1 10.83 -16.56 13.84
CA MET A 1 10.12 -16.05 12.64
C MET A 1 11.11 -15.93 11.49
N ASN A 2 10.80 -16.53 10.34
CA ASN A 2 11.70 -16.49 9.18
C ASN A 2 11.80 -15.03 8.67
N SER A 3 13.01 -14.46 8.60
CA SER A 3 13.22 -13.01 8.39
C SER A 3 12.55 -12.51 7.09
N LYS A 4 12.54 -13.35 6.05
CA LYS A 4 11.86 -13.10 4.78
C LYS A 4 10.35 -12.95 4.92
N LEU A 5 9.72 -13.76 5.79
CA LEU A 5 8.26 -13.73 6.01
C LEU A 5 7.83 -12.44 6.70
N SER A 6 8.62 -11.95 7.66
CA SER A 6 8.35 -10.67 8.34
C SER A 6 8.45 -9.47 7.39
N LEU A 7 9.35 -9.55 6.41
CA LEU A 7 9.51 -8.52 5.40
C LEU A 7 8.32 -8.49 4.43
N LEU A 8 7.88 -9.66 4.00
CA LEU A 8 6.73 -9.84 3.11
C LEU A 8 5.44 -9.37 3.78
N LEU A 9 5.23 -9.71 5.05
CA LEU A 9 4.10 -9.25 5.85
C LEU A 9 4.08 -7.73 6.00
N TYR A 10 5.26 -7.12 6.16
CA TYR A 10 5.38 -5.66 6.27
C TYR A 10 4.99 -4.97 4.95
N GLY A 11 5.43 -5.50 3.81
CA GLY A 11 5.03 -4.99 2.49
C GLY A 11 3.53 -5.10 2.24
N ILE A 12 2.93 -6.25 2.58
CA ILE A 12 1.48 -6.45 2.48
C ILE A 12 0.72 -5.49 3.41
N ALA A 13 1.17 -5.33 4.66
CA ALA A 13 0.54 -4.42 5.61
C ALA A 13 0.61 -2.97 5.14
N ALA A 14 1.77 -2.53 4.63
CA ALA A 14 1.92 -1.18 4.08
C ALA A 14 1.02 -0.93 2.86
N PHE A 15 0.89 -1.94 1.98
CA PHE A 15 -0.02 -1.88 0.84
C PHE A 15 -1.48 -1.75 1.28
N LEU A 16 -1.92 -2.55 2.27
CA LEU A 16 -3.27 -2.46 2.81
C LEU A 16 -3.55 -1.10 3.45
N VAL A 17 -2.60 -0.55 4.22
CA VAL A 17 -2.74 0.79 4.81
C VAL A 17 -2.88 1.86 3.73
N PHE A 18 -2.08 1.76 2.66
CA PHE A 18 -2.17 2.67 1.52
C PHE A 18 -3.53 2.61 0.83
N MET A 19 -4.06 1.40 0.59
CA MET A 19 -5.41 1.21 0.04
C MET A 19 -6.46 1.86 0.96
N VAL A 20 -6.43 1.58 2.27
CA VAL A 20 -7.40 2.18 3.21
C VAL A 20 -7.32 3.71 3.22
N LEU A 21 -6.11 4.28 3.21
CA LEU A 21 -5.92 5.74 3.16
C LEU A 21 -6.45 6.37 1.88
N THR A 22 -6.17 5.76 0.73
CA THR A 22 -6.63 6.27 -0.57
C THR A 22 -8.14 6.12 -0.73
N TRP A 23 -8.72 5.04 -0.19
CA TRP A 23 -10.17 4.89 -0.09
C TRP A 23 -10.80 6.00 0.77
N LEU A 24 -10.27 6.25 1.97
CA LEU A 24 -10.73 7.33 2.86
C LEU A 24 -10.59 8.70 2.19
N LEU A 25 -9.51 8.94 1.46
CA LEU A 25 -9.28 10.20 0.76
C LEU A 25 -10.31 10.41 -0.38
N LYS A 26 -10.66 9.35 -1.11
CA LYS A 26 -11.69 9.38 -2.17
C LYS A 26 -13.10 9.54 -1.59
N LEU A 27 -13.37 8.91 -0.44
CA LEU A 27 -14.60 9.06 0.34
C LEU A 27 -14.76 10.53 0.81
N ALA A 28 -13.73 11.10 1.44
CA ALA A 28 -13.72 12.48 1.91
C ALA A 28 -13.79 13.49 0.76
N GLY A 29 -13.21 13.17 -0.39
CA GLY A 29 -13.23 14.02 -1.59
C GLY A 29 -14.56 14.02 -2.35
N GLY A 30 -15.57 13.23 -1.93
CA GLY A 30 -16.86 13.12 -2.60
C GLY A 30 -16.79 12.55 -4.02
N LYS A 31 -15.65 11.96 -4.41
CA LYS A 31 -15.37 11.40 -5.75
C LYS A 31 -15.50 9.88 -5.74
N LEU A 32 -16.53 9.36 -5.07
CA LEU A 32 -16.87 7.95 -5.20
C LEU A 32 -17.62 7.77 -6.53
N PRO A 33 -17.10 6.98 -7.47
CA PRO A 33 -17.87 6.60 -8.65
C PRO A 33 -19.13 5.87 -8.16
N VAL A 34 -20.29 6.46 -8.43
CA VAL A 34 -21.62 5.92 -8.05
C VAL A 34 -22.02 4.79 -9.00
N GLU A 35 -21.35 4.69 -10.15
CA GLU A 35 -21.57 3.69 -11.18
C GLU A 35 -20.38 2.71 -11.18
N ASP A 36 -20.69 1.43 -11.02
CA ASP A 36 -19.86 0.26 -11.30
C ASP A 36 -18.72 -0.13 -10.33
N GLY A 37 -19.13 -0.49 -9.10
CA GLY A 37 -18.45 -1.54 -8.33
C GLY A 37 -17.21 -1.12 -7.54
N PHE A 38 -17.00 -1.81 -6.40
CA PHE A 38 -15.93 -1.53 -5.42
C PHE A 38 -14.50 -1.52 -6.01
N LEU A 39 -14.31 -2.12 -7.19
CA LEU A 39 -13.06 -2.20 -7.93
C LEU A 39 -12.78 -0.97 -8.81
N ASP A 40 -13.78 -0.25 -9.30
CA ASP A 40 -13.57 0.92 -10.17
C ASP A 40 -13.24 2.21 -9.39
N VAL A 41 -13.36 2.14 -8.06
CA VAL A 41 -12.85 3.17 -7.14
C VAL A 41 -11.35 3.36 -7.32
N TYR A 42 -10.61 2.35 -7.76
CA TYR A 42 -9.16 2.40 -7.98
C TYR A 42 -8.83 2.34 -9.46
N ARG A 43 -8.18 3.39 -9.98
CA ARG A 43 -7.62 3.32 -11.33
C ARG A 43 -6.40 2.42 -11.32
N GLN A 44 -6.09 1.81 -12.46
CA GLN A 44 -4.88 0.99 -12.65
C GLN A 44 -3.60 1.71 -12.19
N GLN A 45 -3.56 3.04 -12.34
CA GLN A 45 -2.47 3.91 -11.89
C GLN A 45 -2.32 3.93 -10.35
N ASP A 46 -3.42 3.92 -9.60
CA ASP A 46 -3.41 3.91 -8.12
C ASP A 46 -2.82 2.61 -7.59
N TYR A 47 -3.11 1.48 -8.25
CA TYR A 47 -2.52 0.19 -7.91
C TYR A 47 -1.01 0.16 -8.14
N ILE A 48 -0.54 0.71 -9.27
CA ILE A 48 0.91 0.81 -9.57
C ILE A 48 1.60 1.68 -8.53
N ILE A 49 1.02 2.83 -8.17
CA ILE A 49 1.56 3.72 -7.14
C ILE A 49 1.61 3.00 -5.78
N GLY A 50 0.55 2.29 -5.41
CA GLY A 50 0.53 1.50 -4.17
C GLY A 50 1.60 0.42 -4.12
N ILE A 51 1.86 -0.28 -5.23
CA ILE A 51 2.92 -1.28 -5.33
C ILE A 51 4.30 -0.61 -5.20
N VAL A 52 4.54 0.51 -5.88
CA VAL A 52 5.81 1.25 -5.79
C VAL A 52 6.07 1.70 -4.37
N ILE A 53 5.07 2.27 -3.69
CA ILE A 53 5.18 2.71 -2.30
C ILE A 53 5.45 1.51 -1.37
N ALA A 54 4.76 0.39 -1.57
CA ALA A 54 4.99 -0.83 -0.79
C ALA A 54 6.43 -1.36 -0.96
N ILE A 55 6.96 -1.37 -2.18
CA ILE A 55 8.35 -1.77 -2.46
C ILE A 55 9.33 -0.81 -1.78
N VAL A 56 9.15 0.50 -1.94
CA VAL A 56 10.03 1.53 -1.34
C VAL A 56 10.03 1.44 0.19
N LEU A 57 8.85 1.31 0.82
CA LEU A 57 8.72 1.17 2.27
C LEU A 57 9.36 -0.13 2.76
N THR A 58 9.18 -1.23 2.03
CA THR A 58 9.77 -2.53 2.36
C THR A 58 11.31 -2.49 2.25
N PHE A 59 11.84 -1.89 1.18
CA PHE A 59 13.28 -1.67 1.01
C PHE A 59 13.85 -0.74 2.07
N SER A 60 13.17 0.37 2.38
CA SER A 60 13.58 1.30 3.43
C SER A 60 13.60 0.62 4.81
N HIS A 61 12.58 -0.18 5.12
CA HIS A 61 12.51 -0.96 6.36
C HIS A 61 13.65 -2.00 6.42
N ALA A 62 13.93 -2.70 5.32
CA ALA A 62 15.05 -3.63 5.22
C ALA A 62 16.42 -2.96 5.41
N GLN A 63 16.63 -1.78 4.81
CA GLN A 63 17.86 -1.00 4.96
C GLN A 63 18.05 -0.51 6.40
N LYS A 64 17.01 0.04 7.03
CA LYS A 64 17.09 0.49 8.43
C LYS A 64 17.39 -0.65 9.39
N ARG A 65 16.90 -1.86 9.12
CA ARG A 65 17.28 -3.07 9.89
C ARG A 65 18.74 -3.47 9.69
N LYS A 66 19.32 -3.25 8.50
CA LYS A 66 20.75 -3.52 8.24
C LYS A 66 21.67 -2.47 8.87
N LEU A 67 21.25 -1.21 8.97
CA LEU A 67 22.02 -0.11 9.57
C LEU A 67 22.02 -0.12 11.11
N LYS A 68 21.12 -0.85 11.75
CA LYS A 68 21.09 -1.05 13.21
C LYS A 68 21.89 -2.27 13.69
N LYS A 69 22.59 -2.95 12.78
CA LYS A 69 23.46 -4.08 13.10
C LYS A 69 24.91 -3.63 13.05
#